data_AF-A0A7V2LRB3-F1
#
_entry.id   AF-A0A7V2LRB3-F1
#
_cell.length_a   1.000
_cell.length_b   1.000
_cell.length_c   1.000
_cell.angle_alpha   90.00
_cell.angle_beta   90.00
_cell.angle_gamma   90.00
#
_symmetry.space_group_name_H-M   'P 1'
#
loop_
_entity.id
_entity.type
_entity.pdbx_description
1 polymer ?
#
loop_
_entity_poly.entity_id
_entity_poly.type
_entity_poly.pdbx_seq_one_letter_code
_entity_poly.pdbx_strand_id
1 'polypeptide(L)'
;MKIKYLGHSAFLITSEAGVKIITDPYETGPGFTYGEITESADIVTVSHEHLDHCNISAVKGNPKVVSRTGRTAAKGIEIHSVASYHDEAEGRLRGDNTIFCFDVDGVRVCHLGDLGHLLDDKQLKEIGSVDILLIPVGGHFTIDAKVATEVCNQL
;
A
#
# COMPACT_ATOMS: atom_id res chain seq x y z
N MET A 1 -10.27 6.79 13.45
CA MET A 1 -9.05 6.53 12.65
C MET A 1 -8.13 7.76 12.51
N LYS A 2 -6.80 7.55 12.44
CA LYS A 2 -5.78 8.56 12.06
C LYS A 2 -4.82 8.00 11.00
N ILE A 3 -4.40 8.82 10.05
CA ILE A 3 -3.38 8.47 9.04
C ILE A 3 -2.23 9.46 9.13
N LYS A 4 -0.99 8.95 9.24
CA LYS A 4 0.24 9.72 9.23
C LYS A 4 1.09 9.28 8.03
N TYR A 5 1.42 10.22 7.16
CA TYR A 5 2.40 9.97 6.09
C TYR A 5 3.81 9.89 6.69
N LEU A 6 4.51 8.80 6.42
CA LEU A 6 5.88 8.56 6.90
C LEU A 6 6.93 8.87 5.82
N GLY A 7 6.53 8.95 4.55
CA GLY A 7 7.43 9.15 3.42
C GLY A 7 7.26 8.04 2.38
N HIS A 8 7.65 8.33 1.13
CA HIS A 8 7.55 7.43 -0.01
C HIS A 8 6.15 6.79 -0.15
N SER A 9 6.04 5.47 -0.05
CA SER A 9 4.77 4.74 -0.03
C SER A 9 4.33 4.32 1.39
N ALA A 10 4.99 4.82 2.43
CA ALA A 10 4.74 4.41 3.80
C ALA A 10 3.76 5.34 4.54
N PHE A 11 2.70 4.74 5.06
CA PHE A 11 1.69 5.38 5.89
C PHE A 11 1.51 4.60 7.19
N LEU A 12 1.45 5.30 8.32
CA LEU A 12 0.97 4.76 9.58
C LEU A 12 -0.52 5.05 9.72
N ILE A 13 -1.34 4.00 9.68
CA ILE A 13 -2.77 4.05 9.93
C ILE A 13 -3.01 3.54 11.35
N THR A 14 -3.72 4.32 12.17
CA THR A 14 -4.04 3.97 13.56
C THR A 14 -5.55 3.96 13.76
N SER A 15 -6.09 2.82 14.18
CA SER A 15 -7.52 2.69 14.53
C SER A 15 -7.85 3.37 15.86
N GLU A 16 -9.13 3.58 16.13
CA GLU A 16 -9.60 4.11 17.43
C GLU A 16 -9.26 3.20 18.60
N ALA A 17 -9.25 1.88 18.36
CA ALA A 17 -8.80 0.88 19.33
C ALA A 17 -7.27 0.83 19.51
N GLY A 18 -6.52 1.62 18.74
CA GLY A 18 -5.06 1.75 18.85
C GLY A 18 -4.25 0.74 18.03
N VAL A 19 -4.89 -0.06 17.17
CA VAL A 19 -4.19 -0.98 16.25
C VAL A 19 -3.47 -0.16 15.18
N LYS A 20 -2.21 -0.49 14.93
CA LYS A 20 -1.33 0.23 13.99
C LYS A 20 -0.97 -0.61 12.78
N ILE A 21 -1.17 -0.03 11.61
CA ILE A 21 -0.81 -0.61 10.30
C ILE A 21 0.24 0.30 9.67
N ILE A 22 1.37 -0.26 9.23
CA ILE A 22 2.33 0.46 8.38
C ILE A 22 2.32 -0.16 6.98
N THR A 23 2.11 0.65 5.95
CA THR A 23 2.29 0.25 4.55
C THR A 23 3.74 0.44 4.14
N ASP A 24 4.24 -0.45 3.28
CA ASP A 24 5.49 -0.35 2.50
C ASP A 24 6.65 0.39 3.20
N PRO A 25 7.15 -0.13 4.34
CA PRO A 25 8.29 0.49 5.00
C PRO A 25 9.52 0.47 4.08
N TYR A 26 10.27 1.57 4.04
CA TYR A 26 11.39 1.75 3.11
C TYR A 26 12.75 1.78 3.82
N GLU A 27 13.82 1.48 3.09
CA GLU A 27 15.19 1.75 3.53
C GLU A 27 15.57 3.22 3.31
N THR A 28 16.35 3.79 4.24
CA THR A 28 16.95 5.12 4.05
C THR A 28 18.29 4.97 3.34
N GLY A 29 18.62 5.91 2.46
CA GLY A 29 19.87 5.86 1.71
C GLY A 29 20.05 7.00 0.71
N PRO A 30 21.21 7.04 0.03
CA PRO A 30 21.48 8.03 -1.00
C PRO A 30 20.41 7.95 -2.10
N GLY A 31 19.59 9.00 -2.24
CA GLY A 31 18.47 9.05 -3.19
C GLY A 31 17.10 9.16 -2.52
N PHE A 32 16.99 8.86 -1.22
CA PHE A 32 15.78 9.07 -0.43
C PHE A 32 15.96 10.28 0.50
N THR A 33 14.99 11.19 0.50
CA THR A 33 14.99 12.38 1.37
C THR A 33 14.18 12.19 2.65
N TYR A 34 13.59 11.01 2.84
CA TYR A 34 12.73 10.73 3.99
C TYR A 34 13.53 10.24 5.20
N GLY A 35 13.02 10.52 6.39
CA GLY A 35 13.63 10.09 7.65
C GLY A 35 13.44 8.60 7.91
N GLU A 36 14.13 8.06 8.91
CA GLU A 36 13.91 6.68 9.34
C GLU A 36 12.50 6.48 9.91
N ILE A 37 11.88 5.35 9.58
CA ILE A 37 10.67 4.90 10.26
C ILE A 37 11.08 4.42 11.66
N THR A 38 10.59 5.10 12.69
CA THR A 38 10.90 4.80 14.09
C THR A 38 9.70 4.29 14.88
N GLU A 39 8.54 4.28 14.23
CA GLU A 39 7.24 3.87 14.71
C GLU A 39 7.15 2.35 14.91
N SER A 40 6.21 1.94 15.77
CA SER A 40 5.81 0.55 15.92
C SER A 40 4.52 0.27 15.17
N ALA A 41 4.35 -0.96 14.71
CA ALA A 41 3.12 -1.43 14.10
C ALA A 41 2.71 -2.80 14.65
N ASP A 42 1.42 -3.09 14.58
CA ASP A 42 0.87 -4.42 14.82
C ASP A 42 0.78 -5.22 13.51
N ILE A 43 0.64 -4.51 12.38
CA ILE A 43 0.49 -5.05 11.04
C ILE A 43 1.41 -4.27 10.10
N VAL A 44 2.09 -4.98 9.21
CA VAL A 44 2.82 -4.38 8.08
C VAL A 44 2.30 -4.98 6.79
N THR A 45 2.00 -4.15 5.81
CA THR A 45 1.76 -4.60 4.43
C THR A 45 2.96 -4.29 3.55
N VAL A 46 3.26 -5.20 2.63
CA VAL A 46 4.33 -5.04 1.64
C VAL A 46 3.74 -5.32 0.26
N SER A 47 3.66 -4.29 -0.58
CA SER A 47 3.09 -4.38 -1.92
C SER A 47 3.92 -5.25 -2.85
N HIS A 48 5.25 -5.15 -2.74
CA HIS A 48 6.21 -5.91 -3.53
C HIS A 48 7.62 -5.86 -2.89
N GLU A 49 8.54 -6.70 -3.36
CA GLU A 49 9.86 -6.93 -2.73
C GLU A 49 10.98 -6.02 -3.27
N HIS A 50 10.69 -4.74 -3.51
CA HIS A 50 11.74 -3.72 -3.75
C HIS A 50 12.22 -3.09 -2.44
N LEU A 51 13.49 -2.70 -2.40
CA LEU A 51 14.17 -2.20 -1.19
C LEU A 51 13.47 -0.96 -0.58
N ASP A 52 12.82 -0.16 -1.41
CA ASP A 52 12.06 1.02 -1.03
C ASP A 52 10.61 0.74 -0.61
N HIS A 53 10.21 -0.53 -0.51
CA HIS A 53 8.87 -0.95 -0.09
C HIS A 53 8.85 -2.11 0.92
N CYS A 54 9.99 -2.78 1.20
CA CYS A 54 10.01 -4.01 1.99
C CYS A 54 10.93 -4.01 3.24
N ASN A 55 11.29 -2.84 3.78
CA ASN A 55 12.13 -2.72 4.99
C ASN A 55 11.37 -3.02 6.29
N ILE A 56 10.86 -4.25 6.42
CA ILE A 56 10.11 -4.71 7.59
C ILE A 56 10.96 -4.59 8.87
N SER A 57 12.28 -4.74 8.74
CA SER A 57 13.22 -4.73 9.87
C SER A 57 13.29 -3.40 10.61
N ALA A 58 12.97 -2.29 9.95
CA ALA A 58 12.91 -0.96 10.58
C ALA A 58 11.68 -0.80 11.50
N VAL A 59 10.63 -1.61 11.30
CA VAL A 59 9.37 -1.48 12.02
C VAL A 59 9.44 -2.19 13.38
N LYS A 60 9.18 -1.44 14.45
CA LYS A 60 9.15 -1.98 15.82
C LYS A 60 7.83 -2.70 16.11
N GLY A 61 7.82 -3.56 17.13
CA GLY A 61 6.58 -4.14 17.68
C GLY A 61 6.23 -5.56 17.23
N ASN A 62 7.12 -6.23 16.49
CA ASN A 62 6.91 -7.59 15.95
C ASN A 62 5.59 -7.72 15.17
N PRO A 63 5.42 -6.93 14.09
CA PRO A 63 4.17 -6.85 13.36
C PRO A 63 3.85 -8.17 12.63
N LYS A 64 2.56 -8.42 12.43
CA LYS A 64 2.10 -9.41 11.45
C LYS A 64 2.33 -8.84 10.05
N VAL A 65 3.19 -9.48 9.28
CA VAL A 65 3.43 -9.12 7.87
C VAL A 65 2.37 -9.73 6.97
N VAL A 66 1.84 -8.93 6.05
CA VAL A 66 0.90 -9.34 4.99
C VAL A 66 1.47 -8.89 3.64
N SER A 67 1.83 -9.86 2.81
CA SER A 67 2.42 -9.62 1.48
C SER A 67 1.81 -10.51 0.38
N ARG A 68 0.75 -11.25 0.71
CA ARG A 68 0.09 -12.18 -0.21
C ARG A 68 -1.30 -11.68 -0.58
N THR A 69 -1.70 -11.94 -1.82
CA THR A 69 -3.03 -11.69 -2.35
C THR A 69 -4.10 -12.53 -1.61
N GLY A 70 -5.34 -12.05 -1.61
CA GLY A 70 -6.49 -12.70 -0.98
C GLY A 70 -6.98 -11.96 0.25
N ARG A 71 -7.84 -12.63 1.02
CA ARG A 71 -8.45 -12.06 2.23
C ARG A 71 -7.77 -12.60 3.48
N THR A 72 -7.48 -11.71 4.41
CA THR A 72 -6.93 -12.07 5.72
C THR A 72 -7.45 -11.10 6.77
N ALA A 73 -7.49 -11.56 8.02
CA ALA A 73 -7.79 -10.73 9.16
C ALA A 73 -6.59 -10.73 10.10
N ALA A 74 -6.17 -9.55 10.56
CA ALA A 74 -5.11 -9.42 11.53
C ALA A 74 -5.52 -8.40 12.58
N LYS A 75 -5.42 -8.76 13.86
CA LYS A 75 -5.70 -7.85 14.99
C LYS A 75 -7.08 -7.15 14.90
N GLY A 76 -8.07 -7.82 14.33
CA GLY A 76 -9.42 -7.28 14.14
C GLY A 76 -9.59 -6.33 12.95
N ILE A 77 -8.56 -6.20 12.10
CA ILE A 77 -8.62 -5.47 10.82
C ILE A 77 -8.77 -6.49 9.69
N GLU A 78 -9.81 -6.32 8.87
CA GLU A 78 -9.99 -7.05 7.62
C GLU A 78 -9.11 -6.42 6.54
N ILE A 79 -8.36 -7.27 5.84
CA ILE A 79 -7.42 -6.86 4.79
C ILE A 79 -7.74 -7.65 3.53
N HIS A 80 -8.00 -6.92 2.44
CA HIS A 80 -8.18 -7.49 1.12
C HIS A 80 -7.04 -7.08 0.20
N SER A 81 -6.29 -8.08 -0.27
CA SER A 81 -5.09 -7.88 -1.07
C SER A 81 -5.35 -8.31 -2.52
N VAL A 82 -5.19 -7.41 -3.48
CA VAL A 82 -5.53 -7.61 -4.90
C VAL A 82 -4.26 -7.61 -5.75
N ALA A 83 -4.15 -8.59 -6.65
CA ALA A 83 -3.01 -8.69 -7.57
C ALA A 83 -3.05 -7.56 -8.61
N SER A 84 -1.90 -6.96 -8.88
CA SER A 84 -1.68 -5.94 -9.90
C SER A 84 -0.24 -5.96 -10.37
N TYR A 85 0.15 -5.00 -11.21
CA TYR A 85 1.49 -4.95 -11.78
C TYR A 85 2.10 -3.56 -11.65
N HIS A 86 3.42 -3.55 -11.59
CA HIS A 86 4.21 -2.32 -11.52
C HIS A 86 4.42 -1.68 -12.92
N ASP A 87 3.90 -2.29 -13.98
CA ASP A 87 3.99 -1.82 -15.35
C ASP A 87 2.77 -2.21 -16.19
N GLU A 88 2.63 -1.63 -17.39
CA GLU A 88 1.58 -1.95 -18.37
C GLU A 88 1.83 -3.27 -19.13
N ALA A 89 2.95 -3.94 -18.88
CA ALA A 89 3.37 -5.17 -19.54
C ALA A 89 3.19 -6.40 -18.63
N GLU A 90 2.22 -6.37 -17.72
CA GLU A 90 1.88 -7.47 -16.81
C GLU A 90 3.07 -7.90 -15.93
N GLY A 91 3.83 -6.92 -15.44
CA GLY A 91 4.97 -7.13 -14.54
C GLY A 91 6.24 -7.60 -15.25
N ARG A 92 6.26 -7.72 -16.59
CA ARG A 92 7.43 -8.19 -17.33
C ARG A 92 8.62 -7.23 -17.27
N LEU A 93 8.40 -5.96 -16.93
CA LEU A 93 9.45 -4.92 -16.92
C LEU A 93 9.86 -4.55 -15.49
N ARG A 94 8.93 -4.59 -14.54
CA ARG A 94 9.09 -4.05 -13.18
C ARG A 94 8.57 -4.97 -12.08
N GLY A 95 7.92 -6.08 -12.44
CA GLY A 95 7.44 -7.08 -11.49
C GLY A 95 5.99 -6.87 -11.04
N ASP A 96 5.61 -7.72 -10.08
CA ASP A 96 4.27 -7.74 -9.50
C ASP A 96 4.08 -6.59 -8.50
N ASN A 97 2.84 -6.20 -8.29
CA ASN A 97 2.42 -5.25 -7.26
C ASN A 97 1.16 -5.77 -6.55
N THR A 98 1.06 -5.55 -5.24
CA THR A 98 -0.14 -5.90 -4.47
C THR A 98 -0.83 -4.64 -3.96
N ILE A 99 -2.10 -4.47 -4.34
CA ILE A 99 -2.98 -3.44 -3.80
C ILE A 99 -3.55 -3.95 -2.48
N PHE A 100 -3.59 -3.11 -1.44
CA PHE A 100 -4.17 -3.46 -0.15
C PHE A 100 -5.36 -2.56 0.20
N CYS A 101 -6.49 -3.18 0.51
CA CYS A 101 -7.65 -2.51 1.09
C CYS A 101 -7.78 -2.90 2.57
N PHE A 102 -8.00 -1.91 3.43
CA PHE A 102 -8.17 -2.06 4.87
C PHE A 102 -9.53 -1.50 5.28
N ASP A 103 -10.30 -2.25 6.05
CA ASP A 103 -11.50 -1.73 6.71
C ASP A 103 -11.15 -1.33 8.15
N VAL A 104 -11.04 -0.03 8.42
CA VAL A 104 -10.60 0.53 9.71
C VAL A 104 -11.61 1.52 10.23
N ASP A 105 -12.19 1.27 11.40
CA ASP A 105 -13.21 2.12 12.03
C ASP A 105 -14.40 2.46 11.09
N GLY A 106 -14.78 1.51 10.23
CA GLY A 106 -15.85 1.69 9.24
C GLY A 106 -15.46 2.50 7.99
N VAL A 107 -14.17 2.83 7.83
CA VAL A 107 -13.63 3.53 6.65
C VAL A 107 -12.74 2.57 5.87
N ARG A 108 -12.96 2.48 4.55
CA ARG A 108 -12.14 1.67 3.66
C ARG A 108 -11.00 2.48 3.06
N VAL A 109 -9.77 2.11 3.43
CA VAL A 109 -8.54 2.70 2.90
C VAL A 109 -7.95 1.76 1.84
N CYS A 110 -7.66 2.25 0.65
CA CYS A 110 -7.01 1.49 -0.43
C CYS A 110 -5.60 2.06 -0.70
N HIS A 111 -4.58 1.22 -0.56
CA HIS A 111 -3.19 1.53 -0.87
C HIS A 111 -2.79 0.82 -2.15
N LEU A 112 -2.51 1.58 -3.20
CA LEU A 112 -2.25 1.03 -4.54
C LEU A 112 -0.81 0.52 -4.73
N GLY A 113 0.08 0.71 -3.74
CA GLY A 113 1.50 0.39 -3.90
C GLY A 113 2.07 1.14 -5.10
N ASP A 114 2.86 0.43 -5.90
CA ASP A 114 3.52 0.97 -7.09
C ASP A 114 2.76 0.62 -8.38
N LEU A 115 1.45 0.84 -8.37
CA LEU A 115 0.59 0.59 -9.52
C LEU A 115 1.17 1.24 -10.80
N GLY A 116 1.27 0.43 -11.86
CA GLY A 116 1.84 0.84 -13.16
C GLY A 116 0.86 0.87 -14.32
N HIS A 117 -0.44 0.63 -14.09
CA HIS A 117 -1.46 0.54 -15.14
C HIS A 117 -2.85 0.93 -14.62
N LEU A 118 -3.82 1.13 -15.52
CA LEU A 118 -5.23 1.27 -15.16
C LEU A 118 -5.79 -0.04 -14.59
N LEU A 119 -6.75 0.07 -13.66
CA LEU A 119 -7.38 -1.12 -13.07
C LEU A 119 -8.30 -1.81 -14.08
N ASP A 120 -8.26 -3.14 -14.14
CA ASP A 120 -9.20 -3.93 -14.92
C ASP A 120 -10.52 -4.19 -14.15
N ASP A 121 -11.55 -4.66 -14.85
CA ASP A 121 -12.88 -4.93 -14.26
C ASP A 121 -12.83 -5.91 -13.09
N LYS A 122 -11.89 -6.86 -13.10
CA LYS A 122 -11.73 -7.84 -12.04
C LYS A 122 -11.14 -7.18 -10.80
N GLN A 123 -10.10 -6.37 -10.97
CA GLN A 123 -9.46 -5.59 -9.90
C GLN A 123 -10.46 -4.61 -9.29
N LEU A 124 -11.21 -3.88 -10.11
CA LEU A 124 -12.25 -2.96 -9.64
C LEU A 124 -13.31 -3.68 -8.79
N LYS A 125 -13.76 -4.85 -9.26
CA LYS A 125 -14.72 -5.66 -8.51
C LYS A 125 -14.16 -6.20 -7.20
N GLU A 126 -12.87 -6.57 -7.17
CA GLU A 126 -12.22 -7.06 -5.96
C GLU A 126 -11.96 -5.93 -4.95
N ILE A 127 -11.52 -4.75 -5.39
CA ILE A 127 -11.30 -3.57 -4.55
C ILE A 127 -12.64 -3.07 -3.96
N GLY A 128 -13.67 -2.95 -4.81
CA GLY A 128 -14.97 -2.40 -4.42
C GLY A 128 -14.90 -0.89 -4.14
N SER A 129 -15.85 -0.39 -3.34
CA SER A 129 -15.88 1.03 -2.95
C SER A 129 -14.68 1.42 -2.12
N VAL A 130 -14.16 2.64 -2.27
CA VAL A 130 -13.03 3.17 -1.49
C VAL A 130 -13.40 4.53 -0.90
N ASP A 131 -13.12 4.73 0.39
CA ASP A 131 -13.34 6.04 1.05
C ASP A 131 -12.07 6.90 1.02
N ILE A 132 -10.90 6.27 1.17
CA ILE A 132 -9.59 6.94 1.14
C ILE A 132 -8.66 6.15 0.21
N LEU A 133 -8.17 6.83 -0.83
CA LEU A 133 -7.22 6.26 -1.79
C LEU A 133 -5.81 6.82 -1.55
N LEU A 134 -4.83 5.92 -1.40
CA LEU A 134 -3.40 6.23 -1.35
C LEU A 134 -2.81 5.76 -2.69
N ILE A 135 -2.50 6.72 -3.56
CA ILE A 135 -2.20 6.50 -4.98
C ILE A 135 -0.83 7.08 -5.37
N PRO A 136 0.02 6.33 -6.09
CA PRO A 136 1.27 6.86 -6.62
C PRO A 136 1.00 7.82 -7.80
N VAL A 137 1.89 8.80 -7.97
CA VAL A 137 1.83 9.82 -9.04
C VAL A 137 3.22 10.13 -9.62
N GLY A 138 4.17 9.19 -9.50
CA GLY A 138 5.58 9.42 -9.79
C GLY A 138 5.93 9.46 -11.27
N GLY A 139 5.15 8.81 -12.14
CA GLY A 139 5.24 8.86 -13.61
C GLY A 139 6.47 8.23 -14.27
N HIS A 140 7.50 7.86 -13.51
CA HIS A 140 8.70 7.19 -14.04
C HIS A 140 8.69 5.68 -13.76
N PHE A 141 8.47 5.32 -12.50
CA PHE A 141 8.41 3.92 -12.04
C PHE A 141 6.97 3.44 -11.93
N THR A 142 6.06 4.35 -11.58
CA THR A 142 4.63 4.12 -11.41
C THR A 142 3.82 4.95 -12.41
N ILE A 143 2.50 4.86 -12.34
CA ILE A 143 1.59 5.75 -13.08
C ILE A 143 1.91 7.24 -12.85
N ASP A 144 1.63 8.05 -13.87
CA ASP A 144 1.73 9.52 -13.79
C ASP A 144 0.45 10.13 -13.22
N ALA A 145 0.45 11.46 -13.03
CA ALA A 145 -0.71 12.17 -12.50
C ALA A 145 -1.97 12.06 -13.37
N LYS A 146 -1.82 11.88 -14.70
CA LYS A 146 -2.96 11.74 -15.62
C LYS A 146 -3.61 10.37 -15.43
N VAL A 147 -2.82 9.30 -15.48
CA VAL A 147 -3.31 7.94 -15.28
C VAL A 147 -3.84 7.78 -13.84
N ALA A 148 -3.19 8.37 -12.84
CA ALA A 148 -3.70 8.39 -11.48
C ALA A 148 -5.09 9.06 -11.36
N THR A 149 -5.32 10.14 -12.09
CA THR A 149 -6.64 10.78 -12.15
C THR A 149 -7.68 9.85 -12.77
N GLU A 150 -7.31 9.10 -13.80
CA GLU A 150 -8.20 8.11 -14.41
C GLU A 150 -8.52 6.97 -13.43
N VAL A 151 -7.53 6.43 -12.70
CA VAL A 151 -7.73 5.43 -11.64
C VAL A 151 -8.66 5.94 -10.55
N CYS A 152 -8.50 7.19 -10.10
CA CYS A 152 -9.41 7.82 -9.15
C CYS A 152 -10.87 7.88 -9.64
N ASN A 153 -11.12 7.91 -10.95
CA ASN A 153 -12.48 7.87 -11.49
C ASN A 153 -13.03 6.45 -11.64
N GLN A 154 -12.18 5.42 -11.55
CA GLN A 154 -12.62 4.03 -11.59
C GLN A 154 -13.12 3.53 -10.22
N LEU A 155 -12.70 4.16 -9.13
CA LEU A 155 -12.97 3.78 -7.73
C LEU A 155 -13.92 4.77 -7.03
#